data_AF-A0A016STK6-F1
#
_entry.id   AF-A0A016STK6-F1
#
_cell.length_a   1.000
_cell.length_b   1.000
_cell.length_c   1.000
_cell.angle_alpha   90.00
_cell.angle_beta   90.00
_cell.angle_gamma   90.00
#
_symmetry.space_group_name_H-M   'P 1'
#
loop_
_entity.id
_entity.type
_entity.pdbx_description
1 polymer ?
#
loop_
_entity_poly.entity_id
_entity_poly.type
_entity_poly.pdbx_seq_one_letter_code
_entity_poly.pdbx_strand_id
1 'polypeptide(L)'
;MAWRDSIIVPIFKSEGDVMDCANYRGIKLIVHTTKIYERLVDIRLRDVVEIAPDKFGFVPERSTIDAIFIARQVMEKYREKNNPCHIAFLDLEKAYDRLP
;
A
#
# COMPACT_ATOMS: atom_id res chain seq x y z
N MET A 1 21.22 8.10 -22.33
CA MET A 1 19.98 8.61 -21.70
C MET A 1 19.25 7.48 -20.96
N ALA A 2 19.92 6.74 -20.08
CA ALA A 2 19.35 5.54 -19.45
C ALA A 2 18.32 5.80 -18.32
N TRP A 3 18.11 7.07 -17.93
CA TRP A 3 17.29 7.43 -16.76
C TRP A 3 15.79 7.30 -16.99
N ARG A 4 15.35 7.31 -18.26
CA ARG A 4 13.94 7.14 -18.66
C ARG A 4 13.57 5.70 -18.98
N ASP A 5 14.56 4.80 -19.02
CA ASP A 5 14.35 3.42 -19.41
C ASP A 5 13.85 2.60 -18.22
N SER A 6 12.86 1.75 -18.48
CA SER A 6 12.31 0.81 -17.50
C SER A 6 11.68 -0.38 -18.19
N ILE A 7 11.68 -1.53 -17.53
CA ILE A 7 11.06 -2.76 -18.03
C ILE A 7 9.90 -3.11 -17.11
N ILE A 8 8.74 -3.46 -17.68
CA ILE A 8 7.61 -3.98 -16.91
C ILE A 8 7.71 -5.50 -16.90
N VAL A 9 7.80 -6.07 -15.70
CA VAL A 9 7.80 -7.53 -15.50
C VAL A 9 6.44 -7.93 -14.93
N PRO A 10 5.64 -8.74 -15.64
CA PRO A 10 4.39 -9.25 -15.10
C PRO A 10 4.66 -10.33 -14.06
N ILE A 11 4.06 -10.19 -12.88
CA ILE A 11 4.14 -11.17 -11.78
C ILE A 11 2.74 -11.73 -11.54
N PHE A 12 2.59 -13.05 -11.61
CA PHE A 12 1.33 -13.72 -11.34
C PHE A 12 0.91 -13.48 -9.87
N LYS A 13 -0.29 -12.96 -9.66
CA LYS A 13 -0.96 -12.97 -8.36
C LYS A 13 -1.23 -14.44 -8.06
N SER A 14 -0.90 -14.93 -6.88
CA SER A 14 -0.90 -16.36 -6.51
C SER A 14 -2.27 -17.06 -6.59
N GLU A 15 -3.29 -16.43 -7.15
CA GLU A 15 -4.68 -16.87 -7.21
C GLU A 15 -5.25 -16.57 -8.62
N GLY A 16 -6.12 -17.46 -9.13
CA GLY A 16 -6.81 -17.29 -10.41
C GLY A 16 -6.26 -18.16 -11.56
N ASP A 17 -6.75 -17.91 -12.76
CA ASP A 17 -6.30 -18.57 -13.99
C ASP A 17 -5.00 -17.92 -14.50
N VAL A 18 -3.99 -18.76 -14.77
CA VAL A 18 -2.68 -18.35 -15.30
C VAL A 18 -2.81 -17.82 -16.74
N MET A 19 -3.84 -18.23 -17.48
CA MET A 19 -4.09 -17.74 -18.83
C MET A 19 -4.76 -16.36 -18.87
N ASP A 20 -5.30 -15.89 -17.75
CA ASP A 20 -5.93 -14.57 -17.66
C ASP A 20 -4.91 -13.49 -17.28
N CYS A 21 -4.67 -12.56 -18.21
CA CYS A 21 -3.76 -11.43 -18.01
C CYS A 21 -4.13 -10.53 -16.82
N ALA A 22 -5.40 -10.49 -16.39
CA ALA A 22 -5.84 -9.69 -15.24
C ALA A 22 -5.26 -10.20 -13.90
N ASN A 23 -4.86 -11.47 -13.85
CA ASN A 23 -4.24 -12.11 -12.69
C ASN A 23 -2.74 -11.80 -12.58
N TYR A 24 -2.20 -10.98 -13.47
CA TYR A 24 -0.83 -10.48 -13.36
C TYR A 24 -0.77 -9.07 -12.80
N ARG A 25 0.27 -8.79 -12.02
CA ARG A 25 0.65 -7.47 -11.55
C ARG A 25 1.95 -7.07 -12.23
N GLY A 26 1.91 -6.03 -13.05
CA GLY A 26 3.12 -5.46 -13.65
C GLY A 26 3.97 -4.75 -12.59
N ILE A 27 5.24 -5.15 -12.46
CA ILE A 27 6.23 -4.41 -11.66
C ILE A 27 7.17 -3.68 -12.61
N LYS A 28 7.24 -2.36 -12.48
CA LYS A 28 8.17 -1.53 -13.24
C LYS A 28 9.57 -1.59 -12.62
N LEU A 29 10.50 -2.22 -13.32
CA LEU A 29 11.91 -2.22 -12.96
C LEU A 29 12.61 -1.02 -13.62
N ILE A 30 13.06 -0.10 -12.77
CA ILE A 30 13.82 1.09 -13.14
C ILE A 30 15.32 0.90 -12.87
N VAL A 31 16.16 1.68 -13.56
CA VAL A 31 17.61 1.66 -13.38
C VAL A 31 18.03 2.07 -11.96
N HIS A 32 19.19 1.57 -11.51
CA HIS A 32 19.67 1.79 -10.14
C HIS A 32 19.81 3.27 -9.76
N THR A 33 20.25 4.11 -10.71
CA THR A 33 20.38 5.56 -10.49
C THR A 33 19.04 6.22 -10.19
N THR A 34 17.95 5.81 -10.86
CA THR A 34 16.58 6.28 -10.57
C THR A 34 16.12 5.83 -9.20
N LYS A 35 16.40 4.59 -8.78
CA LYS A 35 16.05 4.09 -7.43
C LYS A 35 16.71 4.92 -6.32
N ILE A 36 17.99 5.27 -6.49
CA ILE A 36 18.72 6.10 -5.53
C ILE A 36 18.09 7.49 -5.47
N TYR A 37 17.77 8.07 -6.63
CA TYR A 37 17.12 9.37 -6.71
C TYR A 37 15.73 9.37 -6.04
N GLU A 38 14.88 8.38 -6.33
CA GLU A 38 13.57 8.22 -5.69
C GLU A 38 13.69 8.13 -4.17
N ARG A 39 14.69 7.41 -3.65
CA ARG A 39 14.93 7.33 -2.20
C ARG A 39 15.34 8.67 -1.59
N LEU A 40 16.13 9.46 -2.30
CA LEU A 40 16.48 10.82 -1.86
C LEU A 40 15.25 11.75 -1.85
N VAL A 41 14.38 11.61 -2.85
CA VAL A 41 13.11 12.35 -2.92
C VAL A 41 12.19 11.92 -1.77
N ASP A 42 12.04 10.62 -1.50
CA ASP A 42 11.21 10.11 -0.39
C ASP A 42 11.68 10.67 0.96
N ILE A 43 12.99 10.67 1.23
CA ILE A 43 13.54 11.23 2.47
C ILE A 43 13.13 12.71 2.63
N ARG A 44 13.32 13.52 1.59
CA ARG A 44 12.96 14.96 1.65
C ARG A 44 11.45 15.17 1.72
N LEU A 45 10.66 14.32 1.08
CA LEU A 45 9.21 14.42 1.07
C LEU A 45 8.63 14.15 2.45
N ARG A 46 9.23 13.22 3.21
CA ARG A 46 8.83 12.94 4.59
C ARG A 46 9.00 14.12 5.54
N ASP A 47 9.92 15.02 5.25
CA ASP A 47 10.13 16.23 6.06
C ASP A 47 9.04 17.30 5.85
N VAL A 48 8.29 17.22 4.74
CA VAL A 48 7.30 18.24 4.35
C VAL A 48 5.87 17.73 4.29
N VAL A 49 5.66 16.41 4.24
CA VAL A 49 4.33 15.80 4.20
C VAL A 49 3.92 15.36 5.59
N GLU A 50 2.79 15.89 6.06
CA GLU A 50 2.13 15.37 7.26
C GLU A 50 1.38 14.08 6.91
N ILE A 51 1.72 13.00 7.62
CA ILE A 51 1.07 11.69 7.45
C ILE A 51 -0.06 11.58 8.48
N ALA A 52 -1.27 11.27 8.00
CA ALA A 52 -2.43 11.10 8.86
C ALA A 52 -2.18 10.06 9.98
N PRO A 53 -2.69 10.30 11.20
CA PRO A 53 -2.42 9.45 12.36
C PRO A 53 -3.00 8.03 12.22
N ASP A 54 -4.03 7.87 11.40
CA ASP A 54 -4.72 6.61 11.08
C ASP A 54 -4.11 5.86 9.87
N LYS A 55 -3.04 6.38 9.27
CA LYS A 55 -2.31 5.69 8.20
C LYS A 55 -1.25 4.76 8.78
N PHE A 56 -1.38 3.47 8.52
CA PHE A 56 -0.44 2.44 8.99
C PHE A 56 0.48 1.91 7.89
N GLY A 57 0.08 2.01 6.62
CA GLY A 57 0.87 1.51 5.49
C GLY A 57 2.01 2.45 5.10
N PHE A 58 3.22 1.90 4.92
CA PHE A 58 4.43 2.61 4.46
C PHE A 58 4.90 3.75 5.38
N VAL A 59 4.49 3.72 6.66
CA VAL A 59 4.91 4.67 7.68
C VAL A 59 5.95 3.99 8.58
N PRO A 60 7.12 4.62 8.84
CA PRO A 60 8.09 4.09 9.79
C PRO A 60 7.44 3.83 11.15
N GLU A 61 7.89 2.78 11.84
CA GLU A 61 7.41 2.42 13.19
C GLU A 61 5.92 2.04 13.29
N ARG A 62 5.20 1.94 12.16
CA ARG A 62 3.83 1.42 12.11
C ARG A 62 3.77 0.16 11.28
N SER A 63 2.97 -0.80 11.72
CA SER A 63 2.79 -2.09 11.08
C SER A 63 1.31 -2.42 10.89
N THR A 64 1.05 -3.45 10.09
CA THR A 64 -0.30 -4.01 9.95
C THR A 64 -0.79 -4.63 11.26
N ILE A 65 0.12 -5.05 12.15
CA ILE A 65 -0.22 -5.58 13.46
C ILE A 65 -0.87 -4.49 14.32
N ASP A 66 -0.33 -3.27 14.30
CA ASP A 66 -0.89 -2.13 15.04
C ASP A 66 -2.30 -1.79 14.57
N ALA A 67 -2.52 -1.77 13.25
CA ALA A 67 -3.83 -1.53 12.66
C ALA A 67 -4.86 -2.60 13.08
N ILE A 68 -4.46 -3.88 13.02
CA ILE A 68 -5.31 -5.01 13.43
C ILE A 68 -5.60 -4.93 14.94
N PHE A 69 -4.59 -4.60 15.75
CA PHE A 69 -4.75 -4.46 17.20
C PHE A 69 -5.77 -3.38 17.54
N ILE A 70 -5.65 -2.19 16.94
CA ILE A 70 -6.60 -1.09 17.15
C ILE A 70 -8.01 -1.49 16.72
N ALA A 71 -8.16 -2.11 15.54
CA ALA A 71 -9.47 -2.58 15.08
C ALA A 71 -10.11 -3.57 16.06
N ARG A 72 -9.32 -4.53 16.58
CA ARG A 72 -9.80 -5.50 17.58
C ARG A 72 -10.19 -4.84 18.89
N GLN A 73 -9.39 -3.90 19.39
CA GLN A 73 -9.70 -3.16 20.63
C GLN A 73 -11.00 -2.36 20.50
N VAL A 74 -11.26 -1.75 19.34
CA VAL A 74 -12.54 -1.08 19.06
C VAL A 74 -13.69 -2.07 19.08
N MET A 75 -13.56 -3.21 18.40
CA MET A 75 -14.61 -4.24 18.38
C MET A 75 -14.92 -4.79 19.78
N GLU A 76 -13.90 -5.08 20.59
CA GLU A 76 -14.03 -5.57 21.96
C GLU A 76 -14.77 -4.55 22.84
N LYS A 77 -14.42 -3.27 22.76
CA LYS A 77 -15.08 -2.20 23.53
C LYS A 77 -16.56 -2.01 23.19
N TYR A 78 -16.95 -2.19 21.93
CA TYR A 78 -18.37 -2.18 21.54
C TYR A 78 -19.11 -3.41 22.09
N ARG A 79 -18.46 -4.57 22.02
CA ARG A 79 -19.00 -5.83 22.55
C ARG A 79 -19.23 -5.78 24.06
N GLU A 80 -18.28 -5.23 24.83
CA GLU A 80 -18.42 -5.04 26.29
C GLU A 80 -19.63 -4.18 26.66
N LYS A 81 -19.94 -3.18 25.84
CA LYS A 81 -21.08 -2.27 26.05
C LYS A 81 -22.40 -2.79 25.48
N ASN A 82 -22.41 -4.00 24.90
CA ASN A 82 -23.55 -4.56 24.20
C ASN A 82 -24.08 -3.65 23.06
N ASN A 83 -23.19 -2.84 22.47
CA ASN A 83 -23.52 -1.95 21.38
C ASN A 83 -23.29 -2.64 20.03
N PRO A 84 -24.15 -2.42 19.04
CA PRO A 84 -23.91 -2.92 17.69
C PRO A 84 -22.64 -2.29 17.10
N CYS A 85 -21.79 -3.12 16.49
CA CYS A 85 -20.58 -2.70 15.78
C CYS A 85 -20.74 -3.08 14.31
N HIS A 86 -20.58 -2.11 13.41
CA HIS A 86 -20.62 -2.31 11.97
C HIS A 86 -19.28 -1.90 11.36
N ILE A 87 -18.75 -2.73 10.45
CA ILE A 87 -17.46 -2.51 9.78
C ILE A 87 -17.70 -2.52 8.28
N ALA A 88 -17.19 -1.51 7.59
CA ALA A 88 -17.18 -1.44 6.13
C ALA A 88 -15.75 -1.64 5.63
N PHE A 89 -15.58 -2.57 4.69
CA PHE A 89 -14.31 -2.79 4.00
C PHE A 89 -14.32 -2.04 2.68
N LEU A 90 -13.34 -1.16 2.49
CA LEU A 90 -13.13 -0.40 1.27
C LEU A 90 -11.78 -0.80 0.68
N ASP A 91 -11.78 -1.21 -0.58
CA ASP A 91 -10.57 -1.49 -1.34
C ASP A 91 -10.56 -0.68 -2.64
N LEU A 92 -9.41 -0.13 -2.99
CA LEU A 92 -9.23 0.67 -4.21
C LEU A 92 -8.50 -0.16 -5.27
N GLU A 93 -9.22 -0.48 -6.34
CA GLU A 93 -8.63 -1.24 -7.45
C GLU A 93 -7.59 -0.39 -8.20
N LYS A 94 -6.37 -0.94 -8.38
CA LYS A 94 -5.27 -0.33 -9.15
C LYS A 94 -4.91 1.10 -8.69
N ALA A 95 -4.76 1.30 -7.38
CA ALA A 95 -4.49 2.61 -6.78
C ALA A 95 -3.30 3.41 -7.37
N TYR A 96 -2.26 2.73 -7.88
CA TYR A 96 -1.11 3.39 -8.50
C TYR A 96 -1.30 3.71 -9.98
N ASP A 97 -2.24 3.05 -10.66
CA ASP A 97 -2.51 3.25 -12.10
C ASP A 97 -3.66 4.24 -12.33
N ARG A 98 -4.46 4.52 -11.29
CA ARG A 98 -5.67 5.36 -11.34
C ARG A 98 -5.48 6.74 -10.68
N LEU A 99 -4.24 7.22 -10.58
CA LEU A 99 -3.98 8.59 -10.16
C LEU A 99 -4.49 9.57 -11.26
N PRO A 100 -5.21 10.65 -10.90
CA PRO A 100 -5.67 11.65 -11.86
C PRO A 100 -4.51 12.43 -12.50
#